data_AF-B4K892-F1
#
_entry.id   AF-B4K892-F1
#
_cell.length_a   1.000
_cell.length_b   1.000
_cell.length_c   1.000
_cell.angle_alpha   90.00
_cell.angle_beta   90.00
_cell.angle_gamma   90.00
#
_symmetry.space_group_name_H-M   'P 1'
#
loop_
_entity.id
_entity.type
_entity.pdbx_description
1 polymer ?
#
loop_
_entity_poly.entity_id
_entity_poly.type
_entity_poly.pdbx_seq_one_letter_code
_entity_poly.pdbx_strand_id
1 'polypeptide(L)'
;MSETINTAAQFPSFEKPTVQFNEKGWGPCELPDTFKDVPYQPFSKNDRLGKICDWTSTSNNDKKYQNKYASTFGTGNQYAYYHEEDETTFHLVDTARVQKPPHQRGRFRNMRNSRSGRGRNARGGLNTHGHGMTTLNSKNVKARDPRRGVGKRFGNRGPPPKMRESSVAVRADWASIEEMDFPRLMKLSLPNIKEGEDITTCGTLEYYDKTYDRINVKNEKPLQKIDRIVHTVTTTDDPVIRRLSKTIGNVFATDAILATIMCSTRSNYSWDIVIEKVGEKIFMDKRDHTEFDLLTVNETSVEPPTDDDSSCNSPRNLAIEATFINHNFSQQVLKTGDQEAKYKFEEPNPFISEDEDIQVASVGYRYKKWELGSDIVLVARCEHDGVLQTPSGEPQFLSIKALNEWDSKLANGVEWRQKLDTQRGAVLANELRNNACKLAKWTVQAVLAGSDQLKLGYVSRINPRDHSRHVILGTQQFKPHEFATQINLSMDNAWGILRCIIDLVMKQKDGKYLIMKDPNKPIIRLYDIPDNTFDSDDSDDGEGDDGEGFQQVYNYANNSNKI
;
A
#
# COMPACT_ATOMS: atom_id res chain seq x y z
N MET A 1 76.29 -23.85 14.97
CA MET A 1 75.83 -25.17 14.48
C MET A 1 74.33 -25.22 14.65
N SER A 2 73.62 -25.55 13.56
CA SER A 2 72.19 -25.88 13.43
C SER A 2 71.14 -24.89 13.96
N GLU A 3 70.70 -24.01 13.08
CA GLU A 3 69.28 -23.64 12.95
C GLU A 3 68.48 -24.86 12.47
N THR A 4 67.34 -25.16 13.10
CA THR A 4 66.29 -26.02 12.53
C THR A 4 64.92 -25.45 12.89
N ILE A 5 64.44 -24.61 11.95
CA ILE A 5 63.10 -24.53 11.36
C ILE A 5 61.93 -25.01 12.24
N ASN A 6 61.08 -24.03 12.55
CA ASN A 6 59.76 -24.19 13.15
C ASN A 6 58.74 -24.45 12.02
N THR A 7 58.22 -25.68 11.91
CA THR A 7 57.11 -26.06 11.02
C THR A 7 56.24 -27.12 11.70
N ALA A 8 55.38 -26.71 12.62
CA ALA A 8 54.25 -27.53 13.05
C ALA A 8 53.02 -27.12 12.23
N ALA A 9 52.75 -27.87 11.16
CA ALA A 9 51.51 -27.78 10.42
C ALA A 9 50.33 -28.04 11.37
N GLN A 10 49.35 -27.14 11.38
CA GLN A 10 48.07 -27.37 12.04
C GLN A 10 47.41 -28.58 11.40
N PHE A 11 47.40 -29.72 12.11
CA PHE A 11 46.54 -30.83 11.75
C PHE A 11 45.07 -30.43 12.01
N PRO A 12 44.13 -30.86 11.15
CA PRO A 12 42.71 -30.64 11.41
C PRO A 12 42.31 -31.25 12.77
N SER A 13 41.50 -30.50 13.53
CA SER A 13 40.94 -30.96 14.80
C SER A 13 40.03 -32.16 14.57
N PHE A 14 40.28 -33.26 15.28
CA PHE A 14 39.32 -34.35 15.45
C PHE A 14 38.98 -34.47 16.93
N GLU A 15 37.79 -34.02 17.29
CA GLU A 15 37.26 -34.21 18.62
C GLU A 15 36.68 -35.62 18.73
N LYS A 16 37.10 -36.37 19.77
CA LYS A 16 36.60 -37.73 20.00
C LYS A 16 35.08 -37.65 20.21
N PRO A 17 34.26 -38.34 19.39
CA PRO A 17 32.81 -38.33 19.59
C PRO A 17 32.48 -38.96 20.94
N THR A 18 31.58 -38.31 21.68
CA THR A 18 31.05 -38.82 22.94
C THR A 18 30.12 -40.00 22.63
N VAL A 19 30.53 -41.21 22.99
CA VAL A 19 29.70 -42.42 22.85
C VAL A 19 29.18 -42.80 24.23
N GLN A 20 27.88 -43.05 24.33
CA GLN A 20 27.25 -43.51 25.56
C GLN A 20 27.85 -44.86 25.99
N PHE A 21 28.13 -45.01 27.29
CA PHE A 21 28.63 -46.27 27.86
C PHE A 21 27.53 -46.96 28.66
N ASN A 22 27.07 -48.10 28.17
CA ASN A 22 26.07 -48.92 28.85
C ASN A 22 26.71 -50.18 29.42
N GLU A 23 26.91 -50.22 30.74
CA GLU A 23 27.55 -51.36 31.42
C GLU A 23 26.68 -52.63 31.41
N LYS A 24 25.35 -52.48 31.31
CA LYS A 24 24.37 -53.59 31.45
C LYS A 24 23.71 -54.02 30.13
N GLY A 25 24.09 -53.43 29.01
CA GLY A 25 23.48 -53.75 27.73
C GLY A 25 24.18 -53.08 26.55
N TRP A 26 23.70 -53.36 25.35
CA TRP A 26 24.25 -52.81 24.10
C TRP A 26 23.45 -51.61 23.57
N GLY A 27 22.37 -51.21 24.26
CA GLY A 27 21.44 -50.16 23.82
C GLY A 27 21.73 -48.78 24.45
N PRO A 28 20.95 -47.75 24.08
CA PRO A 28 21.04 -46.42 24.69
C PRO A 28 20.78 -46.53 26.21
N CYS A 29 21.63 -45.90 27.01
CA CYS A 29 21.49 -45.84 28.46
C CYS A 29 20.92 -44.50 28.95
N GLU A 30 20.95 -43.47 28.09
CA GLU A 30 20.50 -42.11 28.40
C GLU A 30 19.59 -41.60 27.29
N LEU A 31 18.59 -40.80 27.66
CA LEU A 31 17.80 -40.03 26.70
C LEU A 31 18.72 -38.99 26.03
N PRO A 32 18.60 -38.76 24.72
CA PRO A 32 19.35 -37.70 24.05
C PRO A 32 19.11 -36.36 24.74
N ASP A 33 20.17 -35.60 25.03
CA ASP A 33 20.08 -34.30 25.70
C ASP A 33 19.12 -33.34 24.98
N THR A 34 19.01 -33.45 23.66
CA THR A 34 18.09 -32.68 22.81
C THR A 34 16.61 -32.84 23.16
N PHE A 35 16.19 -33.96 23.76
CA PHE A 35 14.78 -34.23 24.10
C PHE A 35 14.54 -34.47 25.59
N LYS A 36 15.59 -34.36 26.41
CA LYS A 36 15.49 -34.66 27.85
C LYS A 36 14.62 -33.65 28.59
N ASP A 37 14.72 -32.38 28.22
CA ASP A 37 14.04 -31.27 28.91
C ASP A 37 12.72 -30.85 28.24
N VAL A 38 12.25 -31.64 27.26
CA VAL A 38 11.14 -31.30 26.37
C VAL A 38 10.17 -32.49 26.33
N PRO A 39 8.88 -32.34 26.73
CA PRO A 39 7.90 -33.44 26.67
C PRO A 39 7.80 -34.06 25.27
N TYR A 40 8.29 -35.28 25.10
CA TYR A 40 8.34 -35.88 23.77
C TYR A 40 6.94 -36.03 23.14
N GLN A 41 6.75 -35.40 21.98
CA GLN A 41 5.58 -35.59 21.12
C GLN A 41 6.05 -35.90 19.69
N PRO A 42 5.71 -37.07 19.14
CA PRO A 42 6.04 -37.40 17.75
C PRO A 42 5.35 -36.45 16.77
N PHE A 43 6.01 -36.13 15.67
CA PHE A 43 5.46 -35.27 14.62
C PHE A 43 5.99 -35.72 13.24
N SER A 44 5.31 -35.29 12.18
CA SER A 44 5.73 -35.48 10.80
C SER A 44 5.97 -34.12 10.15
N LYS A 45 7.19 -33.88 9.65
CA LYS A 45 7.54 -32.65 8.93
C LYS A 45 6.76 -32.47 7.61
N ASN A 46 6.15 -33.55 7.12
CA ASN A 46 5.40 -33.56 5.87
C ASN A 46 3.91 -33.21 6.05
N ASP A 47 3.44 -33.06 7.30
CA ASP A 47 2.05 -32.76 7.57
C ASP A 47 1.74 -31.32 7.14
N ARG A 48 0.52 -31.12 6.63
CA ARG A 48 0.12 -29.81 6.12
C ARG A 48 -0.02 -28.82 7.29
N LEU A 49 0.64 -27.67 7.17
CA LEU A 49 0.54 -26.56 8.12
C LEU A 49 -0.56 -25.56 7.71
N GLY A 50 -0.98 -24.68 8.62
CA GLY A 50 -1.92 -23.58 8.34
C GLY A 50 -3.38 -23.82 8.74
N LYS A 51 -3.65 -24.65 9.77
CA LYS A 51 -4.99 -24.77 10.35
C LYS A 51 -5.31 -23.53 11.19
N ILE A 52 -6.41 -22.85 10.89
CA ILE A 52 -6.90 -21.71 11.67
C ILE A 52 -7.65 -22.21 12.90
N CYS A 53 -7.42 -21.59 14.06
CA CYS A 53 -8.24 -21.76 15.25
C CYS A 53 -9.28 -20.64 15.28
N ASP A 54 -10.56 -20.99 15.40
CA ASP A 54 -11.67 -20.04 15.37
C ASP A 54 -12.67 -20.40 16.47
N TRP A 55 -12.70 -19.58 17.53
CA TRP A 55 -13.63 -19.77 18.66
C TRP A 55 -15.09 -19.52 18.24
N THR A 56 -15.33 -18.80 17.15
CA THR A 56 -16.68 -18.59 16.61
C THR A 56 -17.18 -19.74 15.74
N SER A 57 -16.31 -20.70 15.40
CA SER A 57 -16.57 -21.86 14.53
C SER A 57 -17.06 -21.53 13.11
N THR A 58 -17.04 -20.27 12.68
CA THR A 58 -17.61 -19.83 11.41
C THR A 58 -16.84 -20.37 10.21
N SER A 59 -15.51 -20.46 10.33
CA SER A 59 -14.60 -20.96 9.29
C SER A 59 -14.57 -22.49 9.15
N ASN A 60 -15.07 -23.23 10.15
CA ASN A 60 -14.91 -24.68 10.26
C ASN A 60 -16.04 -25.52 9.64
N ASN A 61 -17.00 -24.89 8.94
CA ASN A 61 -18.17 -25.61 8.42
C ASN A 61 -17.84 -26.66 7.34
N ASP A 62 -16.74 -26.52 6.61
CA ASP A 62 -16.29 -27.54 5.66
C ASP A 62 -15.32 -28.54 6.30
N LYS A 63 -15.86 -29.65 6.83
CA LYS A 63 -15.09 -30.79 7.39
C LYS A 63 -14.00 -31.31 6.45
N LYS A 64 -14.14 -31.07 5.15
CA LYS A 64 -13.18 -31.46 4.11
C LYS A 64 -11.81 -30.80 4.27
N TYR A 65 -11.73 -29.60 4.85
CA TYR A 65 -10.46 -28.93 5.10
C TYR A 65 -9.81 -29.39 6.40
N GLN A 66 -10.59 -29.66 7.45
CA GLN A 66 -10.04 -30.11 8.74
C GLN A 66 -9.26 -31.42 8.63
N ASN A 67 -9.75 -32.38 7.83
CA ASN A 67 -9.08 -33.66 7.63
C ASN A 67 -7.69 -33.53 6.96
N LYS A 68 -7.40 -32.42 6.26
CA LYS A 68 -6.10 -32.20 5.61
C LYS A 68 -4.99 -31.83 6.60
N TYR A 69 -5.35 -31.38 7.80
CA TYR A 69 -4.43 -30.96 8.85
C TYR A 69 -4.34 -32.00 9.99
N ALA A 70 -5.01 -33.14 9.84
CA ALA A 70 -4.89 -34.24 10.80
C ALA A 70 -3.56 -34.96 10.56
N SER A 71 -2.73 -35.06 11.60
CA SER A 71 -1.49 -35.83 11.54
C SER A 71 -1.82 -37.31 11.33
N THR A 72 -1.23 -37.95 10.33
CA THR A 72 -1.37 -39.41 10.12
C THR A 72 -0.50 -40.22 11.08
N PHE A 73 0.51 -39.59 11.67
CA PHE A 73 1.43 -40.19 12.62
C PHE A 73 1.64 -39.23 13.79
N GLY A 74 1.64 -39.77 15.02
CA GLY A 74 2.08 -39.01 16.18
C GLY A 74 1.04 -38.10 16.85
N THR A 75 -0.23 -38.50 16.86
CA THR A 75 -1.26 -37.77 17.62
C THR A 75 -0.94 -37.81 19.12
N GLY A 76 -0.47 -36.70 19.67
CA GLY A 76 -0.17 -36.53 21.09
C GLY A 76 -0.80 -35.24 21.64
N ASN A 77 -1.04 -35.22 22.95
CA ASN A 77 -1.63 -34.08 23.65
C ASN A 77 -0.68 -33.52 24.73
N GLN A 78 0.63 -33.76 24.62
CA GLN A 78 1.60 -33.29 25.63
C GLN A 78 1.71 -31.76 25.64
N TYR A 79 1.48 -31.14 24.47
CA TYR A 79 1.43 -29.68 24.30
C TYR A 79 -0.01 -29.15 24.12
N ALA A 80 -1.00 -29.85 24.66
CA ALA A 80 -2.40 -29.42 24.58
C ALA A 80 -2.82 -28.65 25.84
N TYR A 81 -3.50 -27.52 25.65
CA TYR A 81 -4.16 -26.79 26.72
C TYR A 81 -5.65 -27.13 26.73
N TYR A 82 -6.17 -27.54 27.87
CA TYR A 82 -7.60 -27.75 28.10
C TYR A 82 -8.11 -26.66 29.04
N HIS A 83 -8.96 -25.78 28.52
CA HIS A 83 -9.64 -24.77 29.34
C HIS A 83 -10.82 -25.42 30.05
N GLU A 84 -10.80 -25.49 31.38
CA GLU A 84 -11.83 -26.18 32.17
C GLU A 84 -13.08 -25.33 32.44
N GLU A 85 -13.02 -24.01 32.22
CA GLU A 85 -14.11 -23.08 32.53
C GLU A 85 -15.03 -22.82 31.33
N ASP A 86 -16.34 -22.79 31.59
CA ASP A 86 -17.38 -22.57 30.58
C ASP A 86 -17.50 -21.06 30.26
N GLU A 87 -16.71 -20.59 29.27
CA GLU A 87 -16.48 -19.17 28.94
C GLU A 87 -17.74 -18.34 28.65
N THR A 88 -18.86 -18.98 28.27
CA THR A 88 -20.10 -18.27 27.91
C THR A 88 -20.87 -17.71 29.12
N THR A 89 -20.45 -18.07 30.34
CA THR A 89 -21.14 -17.70 31.58
C THR A 89 -20.68 -16.34 32.14
N PHE A 90 -19.51 -15.84 31.73
CA PHE A 90 -18.97 -14.58 32.21
C PHE A 90 -19.49 -13.40 31.39
N HIS A 91 -19.96 -12.36 32.10
CA HIS A 91 -20.31 -11.07 31.48
C HIS A 91 -19.24 -10.03 31.80
N LEU A 92 -18.76 -9.32 30.78
CA LEU A 92 -17.86 -8.19 30.98
C LEU A 92 -18.62 -7.03 31.64
N VAL A 93 -18.21 -6.63 32.84
CA VAL A 93 -18.77 -5.47 33.54
C VAL A 93 -18.07 -4.21 33.03
N ASP A 94 -18.79 -3.38 32.28
CA ASP A 94 -18.27 -2.10 31.80
C ASP A 94 -18.21 -1.07 32.95
N THR A 95 -17.01 -0.62 33.30
CA THR A 95 -16.77 0.48 34.27
C THR A 95 -16.75 1.85 33.62
N ALA A 96 -16.92 1.96 32.29
CA ALA A 96 -17.03 3.23 31.61
C ALA A 96 -18.40 3.86 31.90
N ARG A 97 -18.41 5.13 32.28
CA ARG A 97 -19.64 5.91 32.49
C ARG A 97 -20.50 5.82 31.24
N VAL A 98 -21.68 5.22 31.36
CA VAL A 98 -22.75 5.18 30.35
C VAL A 98 -22.91 6.57 29.73
N GLN A 99 -22.42 6.75 28.49
CA GLN A 99 -22.82 7.90 27.68
C GLN A 99 -24.30 7.73 27.35
N LYS A 100 -25.14 8.48 28.07
CA LYS A 100 -26.58 8.54 27.81
C LYS A 100 -26.80 8.93 26.34
N PRO A 101 -27.67 8.22 25.59
CA PRO A 101 -28.04 8.64 24.24
C PRO A 101 -28.63 10.06 24.33
N PRO A 102 -28.28 10.98 23.42
CA PRO A 102 -28.85 12.33 23.44
C PRO A 102 -30.37 12.24 23.30
N HIS A 103 -31.05 12.72 24.34
CA HIS A 103 -32.50 12.82 24.44
C HIS A 103 -33.11 13.45 23.17
N GLN A 104 -33.76 12.64 22.32
CA GLN A 104 -34.80 13.13 21.41
C GLN A 104 -36.05 13.49 22.23
N ARG A 105 -36.02 14.70 22.81
CA ARG A 105 -37.20 15.42 23.27
C ARG A 105 -37.86 16.09 22.07
N GLY A 106 -39.12 15.72 21.80
CA GLY A 106 -40.08 16.63 21.15
C GLY A 106 -40.73 16.10 19.89
N ARG A 107 -41.92 15.48 20.05
CA ARG A 107 -43.20 16.02 19.55
C ARG A 107 -44.36 15.07 19.92
N PHE A 108 -44.99 15.37 21.05
CA PHE A 108 -46.39 15.02 21.30
C PHE A 108 -47.29 15.89 20.42
N ARG A 109 -48.12 15.28 19.57
CA ARG A 109 -49.48 15.74 19.20
C ARG A 109 -50.12 14.75 18.22
N ASN A 110 -50.99 13.87 18.71
CA ASN A 110 -52.44 13.97 18.51
C ASN A 110 -53.17 12.64 18.77
N MET A 111 -54.18 12.75 19.66
CA MET A 111 -55.45 12.01 19.77
C MET A 111 -55.39 10.47 19.74
N ARG A 112 -55.63 9.72 20.83
CA ARG A 112 -56.70 9.80 21.85
C ARG A 112 -58.11 9.69 21.25
N ASN A 113 -58.56 8.45 21.06
CA ASN A 113 -59.93 7.90 21.07
C ASN A 113 -59.97 6.70 20.11
N SER A 114 -60.53 5.53 20.38
CA SER A 114 -61.28 5.02 21.52
C SER A 114 -61.21 3.48 21.48
N ARG A 115 -61.13 2.89 22.67
CA ARG A 115 -61.49 1.50 22.94
C ARG A 115 -62.98 1.25 22.65
N SER A 116 -63.30 -0.01 22.36
CA SER A 116 -64.55 -0.72 22.73
C SER A 116 -65.72 -0.75 21.72
N GLY A 117 -66.32 -1.95 21.59
CA GLY A 117 -67.68 -2.19 21.04
C GLY A 117 -67.69 -2.83 19.65
N ARG A 118 -67.70 -4.16 19.45
CA ARG A 118 -68.82 -5.12 19.61
C ARG A 118 -70.03 -4.85 18.68
N GLY A 119 -70.31 -5.78 17.76
CA GLY A 119 -71.62 -5.96 17.10
C GLY A 119 -71.57 -5.92 15.55
N ARG A 120 -71.63 -7.04 14.83
CA ARG A 120 -72.79 -7.87 14.39
C ARG A 120 -73.58 -7.30 13.19
N ASN A 121 -73.71 -8.17 12.17
CA ASN A 121 -74.81 -8.27 11.17
C ASN A 121 -74.81 -7.19 10.06
N ALA A 122 -75.25 -7.39 8.82
CA ALA A 122 -75.79 -8.48 7.99
C ALA A 122 -75.91 -7.86 6.56
N ARG A 123 -75.42 -8.51 5.48
CA ARG A 123 -76.18 -9.32 4.50
C ARG A 123 -76.90 -8.53 3.39
N GLY A 124 -76.67 -8.94 2.13
CA GLY A 124 -77.40 -8.58 0.89
C GLY A 124 -76.46 -7.97 -0.17
N GLY A 125 -76.37 -8.38 -1.43
CA GLY A 125 -77.17 -9.20 -2.35
C GLY A 125 -76.96 -8.58 -3.75
N LEU A 126 -76.19 -9.22 -4.65
CA LEU A 126 -76.60 -9.97 -5.85
C LEU A 126 -77.05 -9.11 -7.06
N ASN A 127 -76.65 -9.59 -8.27
CA ASN A 127 -77.15 -9.31 -9.63
C ASN A 127 -76.54 -8.07 -10.37
N THR A 128 -76.17 -8.07 -11.66
CA THR A 128 -76.68 -8.74 -12.90
C THR A 128 -75.75 -8.51 -14.12
N HIS A 129 -75.57 -9.53 -15.00
CA HIS A 129 -75.53 -9.54 -16.50
C HIS A 129 -74.42 -8.77 -17.28
N GLY A 130 -73.81 -9.21 -18.40
CA GLY A 130 -73.92 -10.38 -19.30
C GLY A 130 -73.01 -10.23 -20.56
N HIS A 131 -72.95 -11.30 -21.39
CA HIS A 131 -72.31 -11.45 -22.74
C HIS A 131 -70.76 -11.48 -22.84
N GLY A 132 -70.11 -12.35 -23.62
CA GLY A 132 -70.55 -13.44 -24.51
C GLY A 132 -69.35 -14.13 -25.20
N MET A 133 -69.49 -15.45 -25.43
CA MET A 133 -68.93 -16.36 -26.45
C MET A 133 -67.45 -16.30 -26.94
N THR A 134 -66.78 -17.46 -26.80
CA THR A 134 -65.98 -18.22 -27.81
C THR A 134 -64.70 -17.58 -28.36
N THR A 135 -63.52 -18.21 -28.53
CA THR A 135 -63.10 -19.60 -28.75
C THR A 135 -61.59 -19.72 -28.45
N LEU A 136 -61.18 -20.91 -27.98
CA LEU A 136 -59.94 -21.64 -28.31
C LEU A 136 -58.70 -20.85 -28.80
N ASN A 137 -57.65 -20.77 -27.98
CA ASN A 137 -56.42 -21.55 -28.22
C ASN A 137 -55.24 -21.14 -27.33
N SER A 138 -54.49 -22.18 -26.97
CA SER A 138 -53.04 -22.19 -26.71
C SER A 138 -52.47 -21.64 -25.39
N LYS A 139 -51.97 -22.63 -24.64
CA LYS A 139 -50.64 -22.66 -24.00
C LYS A 139 -50.46 -21.86 -22.69
N ASN A 140 -50.73 -22.59 -21.60
CA ASN A 140 -49.78 -22.85 -20.52
C ASN A 140 -48.52 -21.95 -20.48
N VAL A 141 -48.62 -20.82 -19.77
CA VAL A 141 -47.49 -20.29 -19.00
C VAL A 141 -48.06 -19.75 -17.69
N LYS A 142 -47.71 -20.41 -16.59
CA LYS A 142 -47.99 -19.98 -15.22
C LYS A 142 -47.46 -18.56 -15.03
N ALA A 143 -48.36 -17.58 -15.02
CA ALA A 143 -48.11 -16.24 -14.54
C ALA A 143 -47.79 -16.32 -13.03
N ARG A 144 -46.50 -16.26 -12.69
CA ARG A 144 -46.02 -16.22 -11.31
C ARG A 144 -46.01 -14.76 -10.87
N ASP A 145 -47.02 -14.44 -10.07
CA ASP A 145 -47.26 -13.21 -9.32
C ASP A 145 -45.97 -12.58 -8.72
N PRO A 146 -45.64 -11.31 -9.04
CA PRO A 146 -44.43 -10.64 -8.55
C PRO A 146 -44.55 -10.13 -7.10
N ARG A 147 -45.59 -10.51 -6.33
CA ARG A 147 -45.87 -9.93 -5.00
C ARG A 147 -45.47 -10.78 -3.79
N ARG A 148 -44.73 -11.87 -3.97
CA ARG A 148 -44.16 -12.68 -2.86
C ARG A 148 -42.63 -12.60 -2.83
N GLY A 149 -42.10 -11.46 -2.39
CA GLY A 149 -40.65 -11.28 -2.21
C GLY A 149 -40.23 -10.30 -1.11
N VAL A 150 -41.18 -9.68 -0.40
CA VAL A 150 -40.89 -8.74 0.70
C VAL A 150 -40.70 -9.53 2.00
N GLY A 151 -39.74 -10.47 1.96
CA GLY A 151 -39.17 -11.10 3.15
C GLY A 151 -38.07 -10.19 3.67
N LYS A 152 -38.34 -9.54 4.80
CA LYS A 152 -37.40 -8.72 5.59
C LYS A 152 -36.01 -9.36 5.64
N ARG A 153 -35.06 -8.89 4.82
CA ARG A 153 -33.62 -9.18 4.96
C ARG A 153 -32.98 -8.30 6.05
N PHE A 154 -33.59 -8.30 7.24
CA PHE A 154 -32.95 -7.82 8.47
C PHE A 154 -32.14 -9.00 9.03
N GLY A 155 -30.92 -9.22 8.53
CA GLY A 155 -30.10 -10.35 9.02
C GLY A 155 -28.74 -10.56 8.35
N ASN A 156 -28.51 -10.08 7.13
CA ASN A 156 -27.17 -10.10 6.53
C ASN A 156 -26.34 -8.93 7.06
N ARG A 157 -25.93 -8.98 8.34
CA ARG A 157 -24.66 -8.37 8.70
C ARG A 157 -23.60 -9.30 8.11
N GLY A 158 -23.06 -8.93 6.96
CA GLY A 158 -21.85 -9.57 6.47
C GLY A 158 -20.75 -9.52 7.54
N PRO A 159 -19.66 -10.28 7.35
CA PRO A 159 -18.50 -10.17 8.23
C PRO A 159 -18.18 -8.68 8.45
N PRO A 160 -17.87 -8.26 9.69
CA PRO A 160 -17.39 -6.91 9.89
C PRO A 160 -16.23 -6.67 8.91
N PRO A 161 -16.17 -5.50 8.25
CA PRO A 161 -15.10 -5.23 7.31
C PRO A 161 -13.76 -5.47 8.00
N LYS A 162 -12.86 -6.25 7.37
CA LYS A 162 -11.50 -6.50 7.90
C LYS A 162 -10.91 -5.13 8.28
N MET A 163 -10.48 -5.00 9.53
CA MET A 163 -9.84 -3.76 9.99
C MET A 163 -8.55 -3.58 9.21
N ARG A 164 -8.31 -2.38 8.69
CA ARG A 164 -7.06 -2.07 8.00
C ARG A 164 -5.92 -2.01 9.02
N GLU A 165 -4.75 -2.42 8.57
CA GLU A 165 -3.53 -2.43 9.36
C GLU A 165 -2.92 -1.03 9.46
N SER A 166 -2.34 -0.74 10.62
CA SER A 166 -1.61 0.51 10.88
C SER A 166 -0.20 0.41 10.29
N SER A 167 0.32 1.49 9.70
CA SER A 167 1.69 1.52 9.18
C SER A 167 2.75 1.45 10.30
N VAL A 168 2.35 1.83 11.52
CA VAL A 168 3.18 1.82 12.72
C VAL A 168 2.36 1.45 13.95
N ALA A 169 2.96 0.74 14.89
CA ALA A 169 2.37 0.47 16.19
C ALA A 169 2.58 1.67 17.12
N VAL A 170 1.49 2.36 17.46
CA VAL A 170 1.53 3.50 18.38
C VAL A 170 1.85 3.01 19.79
N ARG A 171 2.95 3.49 20.36
CA ARG A 171 3.40 3.14 21.72
C ARG A 171 2.77 4.05 22.77
N ALA A 172 2.77 3.60 24.03
CA ALA A 172 2.09 4.30 25.13
C ALA A 172 2.81 5.58 25.60
N ASP A 173 4.09 5.69 25.30
CA ASP A 173 4.98 6.82 25.61
C ASP A 173 4.90 7.95 24.57
N TRP A 174 4.19 7.75 23.45
CA TRP A 174 4.01 8.78 22.42
C TRP A 174 2.94 9.78 22.84
N ALA A 175 3.25 11.07 22.79
CA ALA A 175 2.30 12.12 23.14
C ALA A 175 1.58 12.65 21.88
N SER A 176 0.24 12.60 21.88
CA SER A 176 -0.55 13.18 20.78
C SER A 176 -0.56 14.71 20.87
N ILE A 177 -0.05 15.39 19.85
CA ILE A 177 0.02 16.85 19.78
C ILE A 177 -1.28 17.41 19.22
N GLU A 178 -1.67 16.97 18.02
CA GLU A 178 -2.84 17.49 17.29
C GLU A 178 -3.49 16.35 16.49
N GLU A 179 -4.83 16.31 16.49
CA GLU A 179 -5.61 15.48 15.58
C GLU A 179 -6.34 16.36 14.55
N MET A 180 -6.23 16.01 13.27
CA MET A 180 -6.88 16.74 12.17
C MET A 180 -7.75 15.80 11.35
N ASP A 181 -9.04 16.11 11.24
CA ASP A 181 -9.95 15.38 10.37
C ASP A 181 -9.90 15.86 8.91
N PHE A 182 -10.30 14.98 7.99
CA PHE A 182 -10.29 15.31 6.56
C PHE A 182 -11.16 16.53 6.20
N PRO A 183 -12.36 16.72 6.78
CA PRO A 183 -13.16 17.94 6.54
C PRO A 183 -12.45 19.25 6.92
N ARG A 184 -11.63 19.26 7.98
CA ARG A 184 -10.81 20.42 8.35
C ARG A 184 -9.69 20.64 7.33
N LEU A 185 -8.99 19.58 6.93
CA LEU A 185 -7.89 19.67 5.94
C LEU A 185 -8.38 20.14 4.56
N MET A 186 -9.55 19.71 4.12
CA MET A 186 -10.15 20.14 2.84
C MET A 186 -10.49 21.64 2.78
N LYS A 187 -10.59 22.32 3.92
CA LYS A 187 -10.88 23.76 3.99
C LYS A 187 -9.63 24.63 4.02
N LEU A 188 -8.45 24.02 4.21
CA LEU A 188 -7.18 24.75 4.20
C LEU A 188 -6.91 25.24 2.78
N SER A 189 -6.29 26.41 2.67
CA SER A 189 -5.92 26.99 1.39
C SER A 189 -4.77 27.97 1.59
N LEU A 190 -3.79 27.91 0.70
CA LEU A 190 -2.69 28.85 0.62
C LEU A 190 -2.51 29.26 -0.86
N PRO A 191 -3.13 30.37 -1.29
CA PRO A 191 -3.05 30.83 -2.66
C PRO A 191 -1.73 31.57 -2.95
N ASN A 192 -1.48 31.83 -4.24
CA ASN A 192 -0.38 32.66 -4.76
C ASN A 192 1.04 32.14 -4.51
N ILE A 193 1.21 30.82 -4.33
CA ILE A 193 2.53 30.21 -4.33
C ILE A 193 3.11 30.23 -5.74
N LYS A 194 4.31 30.81 -5.88
CA LYS A 194 5.04 30.87 -7.15
C LYS A 194 5.56 29.48 -7.54
N GLU A 195 5.91 29.33 -8.81
CA GLU A 195 6.67 28.17 -9.27
C GLU A 195 8.01 28.09 -8.53
N GLY A 196 8.47 26.86 -8.27
CA GLY A 196 9.71 26.64 -7.54
C GLY A 196 10.90 27.07 -8.36
N GLU A 197 11.85 27.76 -7.73
CA GLU A 197 13.11 28.17 -8.35
C GLU A 197 14.13 27.03 -8.23
N ASP A 198 14.73 26.64 -9.35
CA ASP A 198 15.75 25.60 -9.39
C ASP A 198 17.05 26.10 -8.72
N ILE A 199 17.58 25.33 -7.76
CA ILE A 199 18.84 25.61 -7.05
C ILE A 199 20.00 24.85 -7.70
N THR A 200 19.82 23.54 -7.88
CA THR A 200 20.78 22.66 -8.57
C THR A 200 20.03 21.55 -9.27
N THR A 201 20.64 21.01 -10.32
CA THR A 201 20.10 19.91 -11.12
C THR A 201 21.14 18.81 -11.26
N CYS A 202 20.72 17.57 -11.02
CA CYS A 202 21.60 16.42 -10.93
C CYS A 202 21.06 15.23 -11.75
N GLY A 203 21.94 14.38 -12.25
CA GLY A 203 21.60 13.12 -12.91
C GLY A 203 21.49 13.18 -14.43
N THR A 204 20.94 12.12 -15.01
CA THR A 204 20.92 11.91 -16.46
C THR A 204 19.59 11.32 -16.91
N LEU A 205 19.01 11.89 -17.96
CA LEU A 205 17.74 11.47 -18.53
C LEU A 205 17.94 10.85 -19.92
N GLU A 206 17.24 9.75 -20.18
CA GLU A 206 17.13 9.16 -21.51
C GLU A 206 15.95 9.78 -22.28
N TYR A 207 16.04 9.77 -23.61
CA TYR A 207 14.98 10.31 -24.47
C TYR A 207 13.82 9.34 -24.60
N TYR A 208 12.60 9.85 -24.53
CA TYR A 208 11.39 9.07 -24.72
C TYR A 208 11.25 8.57 -26.17
N ASP A 209 10.90 7.29 -26.33
CA ASP A 209 10.62 6.71 -27.63
C ASP A 209 9.15 6.96 -28.05
N LYS A 210 8.97 7.92 -28.97
CA LYS A 210 7.67 8.26 -29.57
C LYS A 210 6.98 7.08 -30.26
N THR A 211 7.66 5.97 -30.55
CA THR A 211 6.98 4.80 -31.12
C THR A 211 5.97 4.17 -30.16
N TYR A 212 6.15 4.34 -28.84
CA TYR A 212 5.21 3.85 -27.81
C TYR A 212 3.86 4.57 -27.82
N ASP A 213 3.82 5.82 -28.32
CA ASP A 213 2.56 6.57 -28.46
C ASP A 213 1.62 5.95 -29.53
N ARG A 214 2.13 5.02 -30.36
CA ARG A 214 1.35 4.30 -31.39
C ARG A 214 0.81 2.94 -30.90
N ILE A 215 1.14 2.53 -29.68
CA ILE A 215 0.62 1.31 -29.07
C ILE A 215 -0.85 1.53 -28.69
N ASN A 216 -1.69 0.57 -29.04
CA ASN A 216 -3.12 0.46 -28.77
C ASN A 216 -3.47 -1.01 -28.47
N VAL A 217 -4.73 -1.29 -28.14
CA VAL A 217 -5.14 -2.64 -27.70
C VAL A 217 -5.00 -3.72 -28.78
N LYS A 218 -4.84 -3.35 -30.06
CA LYS A 218 -4.65 -4.29 -31.17
C LYS A 218 -3.19 -4.56 -31.50
N ASN A 219 -2.28 -3.67 -31.11
CA ASN A 219 -0.82 -3.80 -31.29
C ASN A 219 -0.11 -3.66 -29.94
N GLU A 220 -0.57 -4.42 -28.95
CA GLU A 220 0.02 -4.45 -27.60
C GLU A 220 1.49 -4.88 -27.66
N LYS A 221 2.29 -4.37 -26.70
CA LYS A 221 3.71 -4.71 -26.58
C LYS A 221 3.96 -5.41 -25.24
N PRO A 222 4.69 -6.54 -25.18
CA PRO A 222 5.05 -7.17 -23.91
C PRO A 222 5.84 -6.21 -23.00
N LEU A 223 5.48 -6.17 -21.72
CA LEU A 223 6.29 -5.48 -20.72
C LEU A 223 7.56 -6.31 -20.46
N GLN A 224 8.72 -5.69 -20.58
CA GLN A 224 10.01 -6.30 -20.36
C GLN A 224 10.45 -6.07 -18.92
N LYS A 225 11.15 -7.06 -18.35
CA LYS A 225 11.83 -6.89 -17.07
C LYS A 225 13.13 -6.14 -17.34
N ILE A 226 13.31 -4.99 -16.71
CA ILE A 226 14.51 -4.16 -16.85
C ILE A 226 15.22 -4.14 -15.52
N ASP A 227 16.46 -4.60 -15.53
CA ASP A 227 17.32 -4.65 -14.35
C ASP A 227 18.11 -3.34 -14.26
N ARG A 228 17.55 -2.37 -13.51
CA ARG A 228 18.17 -1.07 -13.25
C ARG A 228 17.91 -0.67 -11.80
N ILE A 229 18.91 -0.08 -11.17
CA ILE A 229 18.78 0.40 -9.79
C ILE A 229 17.95 1.67 -9.75
N VAL A 230 16.92 1.68 -8.88
CA VAL A 230 16.07 2.84 -8.59
C VAL A 230 16.35 3.26 -7.16
N HIS A 231 16.90 4.46 -6.98
CA HIS A 231 17.24 5.00 -5.67
C HIS A 231 16.00 5.59 -4.99
N THR A 232 15.70 5.10 -3.79
CA THR A 232 14.58 5.54 -2.95
C THR A 232 15.09 6.30 -1.71
N VAL A 233 16.15 7.10 -1.84
CA VAL A 233 16.85 7.77 -0.73
C VAL A 233 15.95 8.80 -0.03
N THR A 234 15.90 8.78 1.31
CA THR A 234 15.16 9.75 2.13
C THR A 234 15.84 11.13 2.18
N THR A 235 15.24 12.11 2.86
CA THR A 235 15.68 13.51 2.89
C THR A 235 17.01 13.69 3.62
N THR A 236 17.18 13.08 4.80
CA THR A 236 18.38 13.25 5.64
C THR A 236 19.61 12.53 5.08
N ASP A 237 19.42 11.42 4.37
CA ASP A 237 20.50 10.69 3.70
C ASP A 237 21.02 11.38 2.44
N ASP A 238 20.20 12.24 1.84
CA ASP A 238 20.55 12.95 0.62
C ASP A 238 21.74 13.92 0.85
N PRO A 239 22.89 13.68 0.18
CA PRO A 239 24.08 14.51 0.38
C PRO A 239 23.92 15.94 -0.14
N VAL A 240 23.07 16.15 -1.15
CA VAL A 240 22.78 17.48 -1.70
C VAL A 240 21.91 18.26 -0.72
N ILE A 241 20.88 17.63 -0.11
CA ILE A 241 20.07 18.27 0.93
C ILE A 241 20.92 18.61 2.15
N ARG A 242 21.80 17.71 2.60
CA ARG A 242 22.74 17.98 3.70
C ARG A 242 23.69 19.15 3.42
N ARG A 243 24.09 19.35 2.15
CA ARG A 243 24.87 20.51 1.71
C ARG A 243 24.02 21.78 1.72
N LEU A 244 22.84 21.73 1.12
CA LEU A 244 21.91 22.88 0.99
C LEU A 244 21.38 23.36 2.34
N SER A 245 21.16 22.44 3.28
CA SER A 245 20.63 22.77 4.60
C SER A 245 21.54 23.69 5.41
N LYS A 246 22.83 23.78 5.07
CA LYS A 246 23.77 24.72 5.71
C LYS A 246 23.61 26.16 5.21
N THR A 247 23.03 26.35 4.03
CA THR A 247 23.04 27.65 3.33
C THR A 247 21.66 28.21 3.03
N ILE A 248 20.67 27.36 2.67
CA ILE A 248 19.37 27.80 2.14
C ILE A 248 18.27 26.91 2.71
N GLY A 249 17.16 27.54 3.08
CA GLY A 249 15.94 26.83 3.48
C GLY A 249 15.88 26.52 4.97
N ASN A 250 14.66 26.27 5.42
CA ASN A 250 14.36 25.82 6.78
C ASN A 250 13.38 24.64 6.81
N VAL A 251 12.88 24.19 5.68
CA VAL A 251 12.10 22.95 5.56
C VAL A 251 12.67 22.13 4.40
N PHE A 252 12.98 20.86 4.65
CA PHE A 252 13.59 19.95 3.69
C PHE A 252 12.75 18.68 3.52
N ALA A 253 12.50 18.27 2.28
CA ALA A 253 11.73 17.06 1.97
C ALA A 253 12.05 16.50 0.57
N THR A 254 11.50 15.33 0.25
CA THR A 254 11.40 14.81 -1.13
C THR A 254 9.99 14.99 -1.67
N ASP A 255 9.83 15.01 -2.99
CA ASP A 255 8.52 15.12 -3.64
C ASP A 255 7.54 13.99 -3.26
N ALA A 256 8.01 12.77 -3.01
CA ALA A 256 7.20 11.64 -2.54
C ALA A 256 6.59 11.88 -1.15
N ILE A 257 7.37 12.45 -0.24
CA ILE A 257 6.94 12.81 1.12
C ILE A 257 5.92 13.97 1.04
N LEU A 258 6.26 15.01 0.28
CA LEU A 258 5.37 16.16 0.09
C LEU A 258 4.05 15.76 -0.57
N ALA A 259 4.09 14.93 -1.62
CA ALA A 259 2.90 14.45 -2.31
C ALA A 259 1.97 13.66 -1.39
N THR A 260 2.52 12.87 -0.47
CA THR A 260 1.76 12.12 0.53
C THR A 260 1.03 13.05 1.50
N ILE A 261 1.70 14.09 2.00
CA ILE A 261 1.11 15.10 2.87
C ILE A 261 0.03 15.91 2.12
N MET A 262 0.37 16.43 0.94
CA MET A 262 -0.51 17.26 0.11
C MET A 262 -1.78 16.53 -0.32
N CYS A 263 -1.70 15.21 -0.56
CA CYS A 263 -2.83 14.38 -1.00
C CYS A 263 -3.45 13.55 0.14
N SER A 264 -3.12 13.85 1.40
CA SER A 264 -3.55 13.10 2.58
C SER A 264 -5.07 12.87 2.66
N THR A 265 -5.88 13.84 2.24
CA THR A 265 -7.36 13.78 2.24
C THR A 265 -7.95 12.70 1.32
N ARG A 266 -7.15 12.13 0.42
CA ARG A 266 -7.55 11.03 -0.49
C ARG A 266 -7.07 9.66 -0.03
N SER A 267 -6.21 9.61 1.00
CA SER A 267 -5.64 8.37 1.51
C SER A 267 -6.67 7.56 2.31
N ASN A 268 -6.68 6.25 2.08
CA ASN A 268 -7.48 5.28 2.82
C ASN A 268 -6.58 4.41 3.70
N TYR A 269 -5.50 3.88 3.11
CA TYR A 269 -4.51 3.09 3.85
C TYR A 269 -3.68 3.97 4.79
N SER A 270 -3.13 3.34 5.83
CA SER A 270 -2.26 4.01 6.80
C SER A 270 -0.90 4.28 6.17
N TRP A 271 -0.32 5.42 6.53
CA TRP A 271 1.03 5.84 6.18
C TRP A 271 1.53 6.71 7.31
N ASP A 272 2.85 6.83 7.44
CA ASP A 272 3.50 7.69 8.40
C ASP A 272 4.76 8.34 7.81
N ILE A 273 5.10 9.51 8.34
CA ILE A 273 6.26 10.33 7.96
C ILE A 273 6.90 10.83 9.25
N VAL A 274 8.22 10.64 9.36
CA VAL A 274 9.03 11.14 10.47
C VAL A 274 9.38 12.60 10.19
N ILE A 275 9.24 13.45 11.19
CA ILE A 275 9.59 14.86 11.08
C ILE A 275 10.58 15.19 12.19
N GLU A 276 11.80 15.53 11.83
CA GLU A 276 12.83 15.95 12.79
C GLU A 276 12.95 17.47 12.79
N LYS A 277 12.86 18.07 13.97
CA LYS A 277 13.08 19.51 14.15
C LYS A 277 14.40 19.75 14.88
N VAL A 278 15.29 20.50 14.24
CA VAL A 278 16.60 20.90 14.78
C VAL A 278 16.75 22.41 14.65
N GLY A 279 16.65 23.12 15.78
CA GLY A 279 16.59 24.58 15.82
C GLY A 279 15.41 25.14 15.04
N GLU A 280 15.71 25.96 14.02
CA GLU A 280 14.71 26.54 13.12
C GLU A 280 14.50 25.70 11.85
N LYS A 281 15.08 24.50 11.76
CA LYS A 281 15.00 23.63 10.58
C LYS A 281 14.14 22.41 10.82
N ILE A 282 13.40 22.02 9.78
CA ILE A 282 12.56 20.83 9.74
C ILE A 282 13.03 19.92 8.61
N PHE A 283 13.25 18.66 8.92
CA PHE A 283 13.53 17.60 7.95
C PHE A 283 12.36 16.61 7.98
N MET A 284 11.78 16.33 6.82
CA MET A 284 10.71 15.33 6.68
C MET A 284 11.28 14.09 6.02
N ASP A 285 11.22 12.96 6.71
CA ASP A 285 11.77 11.68 6.28
C ASP A 285 10.69 10.59 6.23
N LYS A 286 10.92 9.64 5.34
CA LYS A 286 10.21 8.36 5.39
C LYS A 286 11.06 7.36 6.18
N ARG A 287 10.41 6.39 6.81
CA ARG A 287 11.13 5.29 7.47
C ARG A 287 11.65 4.30 6.43
N ASP A 288 12.90 3.90 6.61
CA ASP A 288 13.46 2.78 5.87
C ASP A 288 12.74 1.48 6.22
N HIS A 289 12.78 0.51 5.29
CA HIS A 289 12.16 -0.81 5.43
C HIS A 289 10.62 -0.81 5.58
N THR A 290 9.95 0.27 5.18
CA THR A 290 8.48 0.33 5.13
C THR A 290 7.92 0.18 3.72
N GLU A 291 6.61 -0.01 3.61
CA GLU A 291 5.89 -0.06 2.33
C GLU A 291 5.63 1.34 1.72
N PHE A 292 6.30 2.40 2.19
CA PHE A 292 6.02 3.78 1.78
C PHE A 292 6.14 4.00 0.27
N ASP A 293 7.13 3.36 -0.37
CA ASP A 293 7.38 3.47 -1.80
C ASP A 293 6.47 2.55 -2.64
N LEU A 294 5.72 1.64 -2.01
CA LEU A 294 4.82 0.75 -2.74
C LEU A 294 3.59 1.50 -3.25
N LEU A 295 3.24 1.22 -4.51
CA LEU A 295 2.08 1.80 -5.16
C LEU A 295 0.80 1.05 -4.79
N THR A 296 -0.13 1.74 -4.13
CA THR A 296 -1.42 1.15 -3.75
C THR A 296 -2.28 0.81 -5.00
N VAL A 297 -3.11 -0.23 -4.90
CA VAL A 297 -3.99 -0.69 -5.99
C VAL A 297 -5.42 -0.79 -5.47
N ASN A 298 -6.35 -0.14 -6.17
CA ASN A 298 -7.79 -0.11 -5.85
C ASN A 298 -8.11 0.41 -4.43
N GLU A 299 -7.22 1.21 -3.84
CA GLU A 299 -7.29 1.73 -2.47
C GLU A 299 -8.60 2.47 -2.16
N THR A 300 -9.09 3.27 -3.12
CA THR A 300 -10.26 4.14 -2.97
C THR A 300 -11.50 3.59 -3.68
N SER A 301 -11.45 2.32 -4.09
CA SER A 301 -12.62 1.63 -4.63
C SER A 301 -13.68 1.43 -3.54
N VAL A 302 -14.93 1.14 -3.95
CA VAL A 302 -16.03 0.88 -3.01
C VAL A 302 -15.74 -0.36 -2.15
N GLU A 303 -15.11 -1.37 -2.74
CA GLU A 303 -14.67 -2.60 -2.10
C GLU A 303 -13.19 -2.83 -2.46
N PRO A 304 -12.25 -2.33 -1.64
CA PRO A 304 -10.83 -2.57 -1.83
C PRO A 304 -10.49 -4.08 -1.78
N PRO A 305 -9.37 -4.51 -2.38
CA PRO A 305 -8.93 -5.90 -2.28
C PRO A 305 -8.78 -6.34 -0.81
N THR A 306 -9.26 -7.55 -0.48
CA THR A 306 -9.24 -8.10 0.90
C THR A 306 -8.73 -9.54 0.97
N ASP A 307 -8.21 -10.05 -0.15
CA ASP A 307 -7.57 -11.36 -0.25
C ASP A 307 -6.43 -11.52 0.77
N ASP A 308 -6.26 -12.74 1.28
CA ASP A 308 -5.18 -13.07 2.21
C ASP A 308 -3.82 -13.09 1.50
N ASP A 309 -2.71 -12.93 2.24
CA ASP A 309 -1.36 -12.76 1.69
C ASP A 309 -0.87 -13.88 0.77
N SER A 310 -1.44 -15.07 0.89
CA SER A 310 -1.17 -16.20 -0.02
C SER A 310 -1.72 -16.02 -1.44
N SER A 311 -2.65 -15.08 -1.63
CA SER A 311 -3.26 -14.75 -2.92
C SER A 311 -2.40 -13.74 -3.68
N CYS A 312 -2.23 -13.93 -4.99
CA CYS A 312 -1.59 -12.94 -5.86
C CYS A 312 -2.40 -11.63 -5.98
N ASN A 313 -3.63 -11.60 -5.44
CA ASN A 313 -4.50 -10.44 -5.41
C ASN A 313 -4.61 -9.81 -4.00
N SER A 314 -3.76 -10.21 -3.04
CA SER A 314 -3.67 -9.51 -1.75
C SER A 314 -3.22 -8.06 -1.95
N PRO A 315 -3.63 -7.10 -1.10
CA PRO A 315 -3.23 -5.70 -1.22
C PRO A 315 -1.70 -5.53 -1.34
N ARG A 316 -0.94 -6.25 -0.51
CA ARG A 316 0.53 -6.23 -0.51
C ARG A 316 1.11 -6.77 -1.82
N ASN A 317 0.65 -7.94 -2.30
CA ASN A 317 1.15 -8.53 -3.54
C ASN A 317 0.81 -7.67 -4.76
N LEU A 318 -0.39 -7.09 -4.80
CA LEU A 318 -0.77 -6.13 -5.84
C LEU A 318 0.08 -4.87 -5.81
N ALA A 319 0.45 -4.37 -4.62
CA ALA A 319 1.29 -3.19 -4.49
C ALA A 319 2.73 -3.45 -4.94
N ILE A 320 3.30 -4.61 -4.59
CA ILE A 320 4.61 -5.06 -5.08
C ILE A 320 4.59 -5.18 -6.61
N GLU A 321 3.56 -5.84 -7.17
CA GLU A 321 3.40 -5.98 -8.63
C GLU A 321 3.26 -4.62 -9.32
N ALA A 322 2.43 -3.71 -8.79
CA ALA A 322 2.23 -2.38 -9.38
C ALA A 322 3.53 -1.56 -9.39
N THR A 323 4.31 -1.63 -8.32
CA THR A 323 5.60 -0.96 -8.20
C THR A 323 6.61 -1.52 -9.21
N PHE A 324 6.68 -2.84 -9.33
CA PHE A 324 7.48 -3.52 -10.34
C PHE A 324 7.08 -3.13 -11.77
N ILE A 325 5.79 -3.10 -12.08
CA ILE A 325 5.27 -2.65 -13.38
C ILE A 325 5.71 -1.21 -13.65
N ASN A 326 5.59 -0.32 -12.67
CA ASN A 326 5.92 1.08 -12.82
C ASN A 326 7.41 1.29 -13.08
N HIS A 327 8.29 0.60 -12.34
CA HIS A 327 9.74 0.63 -12.58
C HIS A 327 10.07 0.18 -14.00
N ASN A 328 9.59 -1.00 -14.41
CA ASN A 328 9.85 -1.52 -15.76
C ASN A 328 9.32 -0.61 -16.87
N PHE A 329 8.07 -0.15 -16.75
CA PHE A 329 7.46 0.71 -17.76
C PHE A 329 8.22 2.04 -17.91
N SER A 330 8.62 2.67 -16.79
CA SER A 330 9.33 3.95 -16.80
C SER A 330 10.63 3.90 -17.62
N GLN A 331 11.32 2.76 -17.60
CA GLN A 331 12.58 2.55 -18.33
C GLN A 331 12.35 2.01 -19.75
N GLN A 332 11.37 1.13 -19.94
CA GLN A 332 11.13 0.47 -21.22
C GLN A 332 10.69 1.42 -22.34
N VAL A 333 9.98 2.50 -22.00
CA VAL A 333 9.50 3.50 -22.96
C VAL A 333 10.58 4.51 -23.38
N LEU A 334 11.78 4.40 -22.84
CA LEU A 334 12.92 5.25 -23.16
C LEU A 334 13.80 4.55 -24.19
N LYS A 335 14.56 5.36 -24.94
CA LYS A 335 15.61 4.87 -25.82
C LYS A 335 16.82 4.51 -24.98
N THR A 336 17.07 3.22 -24.86
CA THR A 336 18.17 2.64 -24.08
C THR A 336 19.27 2.14 -25.02
N GLY A 337 20.53 2.30 -24.61
CA GLY A 337 21.70 1.79 -25.33
C GLY A 337 22.86 2.79 -25.37
N ASP A 338 24.09 2.29 -25.50
CA ASP A 338 25.31 3.10 -25.43
C ASP A 338 25.44 4.11 -26.59
N GLN A 339 24.74 3.86 -27.70
CA GLN A 339 24.73 4.71 -28.88
C GLN A 339 23.63 5.78 -28.85
N GLU A 340 22.67 5.68 -27.93
CA GLU A 340 21.57 6.63 -27.80
C GLU A 340 22.03 7.85 -26.99
N ALA A 341 21.67 9.05 -27.46
CA ALA A 341 21.99 10.27 -26.73
C ALA A 341 21.26 10.30 -25.38
N LYS A 342 21.89 10.89 -24.36
CA LYS A 342 21.29 11.15 -23.04
C LYS A 342 21.37 12.64 -22.74
N TYR A 343 20.36 13.17 -22.07
CA TYR A 343 20.38 14.53 -21.55
C TYR A 343 21.05 14.52 -20.18
N LYS A 344 22.15 15.24 -20.02
CA LYS A 344 22.89 15.34 -18.76
C LYS A 344 22.56 16.68 -18.09
N PHE A 345 22.24 16.64 -16.80
CA PHE A 345 22.16 17.84 -15.99
C PHE A 345 23.56 18.35 -15.61
N GLU A 346 23.61 19.43 -14.82
CA GLU A 346 24.86 20.09 -14.44
C GLU A 346 25.74 19.22 -13.54
N GLU A 347 25.14 18.55 -12.55
CA GLU A 347 25.82 17.60 -11.66
C GLU A 347 25.45 16.14 -12.03
N PRO A 348 26.33 15.15 -11.78
CA PRO A 348 26.00 13.73 -11.94
C PRO A 348 24.95 13.27 -10.91
N ASN A 349 24.51 12.02 -10.99
CA ASN A 349 23.60 11.46 -9.99
C ASN A 349 24.32 11.41 -8.61
N PRO A 350 23.80 12.06 -7.56
CA PRO A 350 24.49 12.18 -6.27
C PRO A 350 24.49 10.88 -5.44
N PHE A 351 23.81 9.83 -5.91
CA PHE A 351 23.65 8.56 -5.20
C PHE A 351 24.55 7.44 -5.73
N ILE A 352 25.42 7.73 -6.70
CA ILE A 352 26.30 6.75 -7.33
C ILE A 352 27.74 7.24 -7.19
N SER A 353 28.67 6.34 -6.91
CA SER A 353 30.10 6.61 -7.01
C SER A 353 30.58 6.39 -8.46
N GLU A 354 31.54 7.17 -8.95
CA GLU A 354 32.02 7.04 -10.35
C GLU A 354 32.66 5.67 -10.64
N ASP A 355 33.06 4.92 -9.60
CA ASP A 355 33.76 3.64 -9.70
C ASP A 355 32.82 2.42 -9.79
N GLU A 356 31.51 2.63 -9.72
CA GLU A 356 30.51 1.57 -9.75
C GLU A 356 29.97 1.35 -11.17
N ASP A 357 30.27 0.19 -11.77
CA ASP A 357 29.68 -0.31 -13.03
C ASP A 357 28.19 -0.71 -12.86
N ILE A 358 27.40 0.17 -12.27
CA ILE A 358 26.01 -0.07 -11.91
C ILE A 358 25.10 0.58 -12.95
N GLN A 359 24.17 -0.21 -13.50
CA GLN A 359 23.14 0.32 -14.40
C GLN A 359 22.02 0.98 -13.59
N VAL A 360 22.04 2.30 -13.54
CA VAL A 360 21.02 3.10 -12.84
C VAL A 360 19.88 3.49 -13.78
N ALA A 361 18.68 3.58 -13.21
CA ALA A 361 17.50 4.08 -13.90
C ALA A 361 17.73 5.50 -14.46
N SER A 362 17.10 5.80 -15.60
CA SER A 362 16.99 7.17 -16.11
C SER A 362 16.19 7.99 -15.11
N VAL A 363 16.86 8.92 -14.43
CA VAL A 363 16.26 9.83 -13.46
C VAL A 363 17.08 11.11 -13.39
N GLY A 364 16.37 12.23 -13.31
CA GLY A 364 16.94 13.56 -13.14
C GLY A 364 16.35 14.22 -11.90
N TYR A 365 17.22 14.69 -11.01
CA TYR A 365 16.83 15.34 -9.76
C TYR A 365 16.94 16.86 -9.92
N ARG A 366 15.89 17.58 -9.56
CA ARG A 366 15.91 19.04 -9.40
C ARG A 366 15.68 19.40 -7.95
N TYR A 367 16.60 20.15 -7.37
CA TYR A 367 16.43 20.69 -6.03
C TYR A 367 15.85 22.08 -6.17
N LYS A 368 14.61 22.26 -5.71
CA LYS A 368 13.84 23.48 -5.92
C LYS A 368 13.50 24.15 -4.61
N LYS A 369 13.43 25.49 -4.62
CA LYS A 369 12.98 26.28 -3.47
C LYS A 369 11.63 26.95 -3.71
N TRP A 370 10.83 27.00 -2.64
CA TRP A 370 9.58 27.76 -2.59
C TRP A 370 9.57 28.65 -1.35
N GLU A 371 9.25 29.92 -1.57
CA GLU A 371 8.90 30.84 -0.49
C GLU A 371 7.43 30.64 -0.16
N LEU A 372 7.15 30.15 1.05
CA LEU A 372 5.78 29.97 1.50
C LEU A 372 5.32 31.19 2.34
N GLY A 373 6.22 32.11 2.69
CA GLY A 373 5.92 33.30 3.50
C GLY A 373 6.04 33.02 5.00
N SER A 374 6.04 34.08 5.82
CA SER A 374 6.37 34.01 7.26
C SER A 374 7.72 33.33 7.50
N ASP A 375 8.72 33.69 6.69
CA ASP A 375 10.09 33.17 6.74
C ASP A 375 10.24 31.65 6.49
N ILE A 376 9.18 30.97 6.04
CA ILE A 376 9.24 29.56 5.64
C ILE A 376 9.72 29.44 4.19
N VAL A 377 10.87 28.79 4.03
CA VAL A 377 11.51 28.48 2.75
C VAL A 377 11.66 26.96 2.64
N LEU A 378 10.82 26.36 1.81
CA LEU A 378 10.85 24.94 1.50
C LEU A 378 11.90 24.66 0.43
N VAL A 379 12.75 23.67 0.67
CA VAL A 379 13.65 23.07 -0.30
C VAL A 379 13.25 21.61 -0.49
N ALA A 380 13.00 21.19 -1.72
CA ALA A 380 12.64 19.81 -2.00
C ALA A 380 13.39 19.22 -3.19
N ARG A 381 13.72 17.93 -3.10
CA ARG A 381 14.17 17.13 -4.24
C ARG A 381 12.96 16.69 -5.05
N CYS A 382 12.93 17.05 -6.33
CA CYS A 382 11.91 16.64 -7.29
C CYS A 382 12.53 15.85 -8.44
N GLU A 383 11.73 15.01 -9.09
CA GLU A 383 12.23 14.03 -10.06
C GLU A 383 11.59 14.17 -11.44
N HIS A 384 12.39 13.91 -12.47
CA HIS A 384 11.95 13.65 -13.85
C HIS A 384 12.41 12.25 -14.28
N ASP A 385 11.57 11.57 -15.05
CA ASP A 385 11.81 10.19 -15.48
C ASP A 385 12.44 10.13 -16.90
N GLY A 386 12.18 11.12 -17.74
CA GLY A 386 12.73 11.18 -19.11
C GLY A 386 12.59 12.56 -19.77
N VAL A 387 13.08 12.66 -21.02
CA VAL A 387 13.04 13.91 -21.80
C VAL A 387 12.53 13.67 -23.23
N LEU A 388 11.87 14.66 -23.81
CA LEU A 388 11.47 14.70 -25.21
C LEU A 388 12.14 15.90 -25.88
N GLN A 389 12.65 15.74 -27.10
CA GLN A 389 13.06 16.90 -27.89
C GLN A 389 11.87 17.44 -28.70
N THR A 390 11.59 18.72 -28.55
CA THR A 390 10.61 19.42 -29.38
C THR A 390 11.16 19.64 -30.79
N PRO A 391 10.28 19.91 -31.78
CA PRO A 391 10.74 20.31 -33.12
C PRO A 391 11.61 21.58 -33.12
N SER A 392 11.50 22.46 -32.11
CA SER A 392 12.35 23.64 -31.94
C SER A 392 13.73 23.33 -31.33
N GLY A 393 13.95 22.10 -30.85
CA GLY A 393 15.20 21.66 -30.23
C GLY A 393 15.23 21.77 -28.70
N GLU A 394 14.23 22.40 -28.09
CA GLU A 394 14.11 22.55 -26.63
C GLU A 394 13.75 21.21 -25.94
N PRO A 395 14.33 20.92 -24.76
CA PRO A 395 13.96 19.75 -23.99
C PRO A 395 12.61 19.95 -23.28
N GLN A 396 11.73 18.95 -23.38
CA GLN A 396 10.52 18.82 -22.56
C GLN A 396 10.72 17.71 -21.55
N PHE A 397 10.54 18.00 -20.26
CA PHE A 397 10.74 17.07 -19.17
C PHE A 397 9.47 16.27 -18.89
N LEU A 398 9.64 14.98 -18.66
CA LEU A 398 8.55 14.01 -18.53
C LEU A 398 8.53 13.38 -17.14
N SER A 399 7.34 13.28 -16.56
CA SER A 399 7.06 12.30 -15.51
C SER A 399 6.33 11.11 -16.14
N ILE A 400 6.81 9.89 -15.91
CA ILE A 400 6.35 8.66 -16.56
C ILE A 400 5.88 7.69 -15.49
N LYS A 401 4.59 7.37 -15.48
CA LYS A 401 3.97 6.46 -14.49
C LYS A 401 3.08 5.43 -15.19
N ALA A 402 2.85 4.28 -14.57
CA ALA A 402 2.08 3.18 -15.13
C ALA A 402 0.84 2.85 -14.29
N LEU A 403 -0.34 2.93 -14.90
CA LEU A 403 -1.56 2.32 -14.38
C LEU A 403 -1.55 0.83 -14.66
N ASN A 404 -2.04 0.03 -13.70
CA ASN A 404 -2.06 -1.42 -13.79
C ASN A 404 -3.48 -2.00 -13.68
N GLU A 405 -3.84 -2.88 -14.62
CA GLU A 405 -5.05 -3.71 -14.59
C GLU A 405 -4.68 -5.15 -14.19
N TRP A 406 -5.27 -5.65 -13.11
CA TRP A 406 -5.05 -6.99 -12.59
C TRP A 406 -6.18 -7.94 -13.02
N ASP A 407 -7.35 -7.86 -12.38
CA ASP A 407 -8.57 -8.58 -12.77
C ASP A 407 -9.77 -7.63 -12.72
N SER A 408 -10.21 -7.13 -13.88
CA SER A 408 -11.28 -6.14 -13.97
C SER A 408 -12.63 -6.68 -13.49
N LYS A 409 -12.86 -8.00 -13.50
CA LYS A 409 -14.11 -8.59 -13.01
C LYS A 409 -14.14 -8.62 -11.49
N LEU A 410 -13.03 -9.03 -10.85
CA LEU A 410 -12.90 -9.00 -9.39
C LEU A 410 -12.85 -7.58 -8.85
N ALA A 411 -12.16 -6.67 -9.56
CA ALA A 411 -12.06 -5.26 -9.21
C ALA A 411 -13.37 -4.46 -9.39
N ASN A 412 -14.41 -5.08 -9.97
CA ASN A 412 -15.62 -4.40 -10.43
C ASN A 412 -15.30 -3.16 -11.31
N GLY A 413 -14.33 -3.35 -12.21
CA GLY A 413 -13.79 -2.34 -13.11
C GLY A 413 -14.24 -2.53 -14.55
N VAL A 414 -13.76 -1.63 -15.40
CA VAL A 414 -13.98 -1.69 -16.86
C VAL A 414 -12.83 -2.48 -17.48
N GLU A 415 -13.13 -3.45 -18.36
CA GLU A 415 -12.09 -4.25 -19.04
C GLU A 415 -11.36 -3.42 -20.12
N TRP A 416 -10.05 -3.19 -19.94
CA TRP A 416 -9.30 -2.23 -20.74
C TRP A 416 -9.19 -2.65 -22.21
N ARG A 417 -8.94 -3.93 -22.51
CA ARG A 417 -8.82 -4.44 -23.89
C ARG A 417 -10.06 -4.17 -24.75
N GLN A 418 -11.24 -4.09 -24.14
CA GLN A 418 -12.49 -3.80 -24.84
C GLN A 418 -12.79 -2.30 -24.96
N LYS A 419 -12.25 -1.48 -24.05
CA LYS A 419 -12.74 -0.11 -23.81
C LYS A 419 -11.72 0.99 -23.99
N LEU A 420 -10.42 0.72 -23.98
CA LEU A 420 -9.39 1.75 -24.02
C LEU A 420 -9.39 2.52 -25.37
N ASP A 421 -9.60 1.82 -26.50
CA ASP A 421 -9.65 2.44 -27.83
C ASP A 421 -10.93 3.24 -28.08
N THR A 422 -12.07 2.80 -27.54
CA THR A 422 -13.40 3.39 -27.84
C THR A 422 -13.90 4.33 -26.75
N GLN A 423 -13.49 4.12 -25.50
CA GLN A 423 -14.01 4.76 -24.29
C GLN A 423 -12.87 5.09 -23.31
N ARG A 424 -11.76 5.66 -23.81
CA ARG A 424 -10.58 6.02 -23.00
C ARG A 424 -10.93 6.85 -21.76
N GLY A 425 -11.83 7.82 -21.92
CA GLY A 425 -12.31 8.66 -20.81
C GLY A 425 -13.04 7.87 -19.71
N ALA A 426 -13.77 6.80 -20.06
CA ALA A 426 -14.45 5.95 -19.09
C ALA A 426 -13.46 5.07 -18.31
N VAL A 427 -12.42 4.57 -18.97
CA VAL A 427 -11.33 3.83 -18.32
C VAL A 427 -10.62 4.75 -17.32
N LEU A 428 -10.22 5.95 -17.76
CA LEU A 428 -9.57 6.94 -16.89
C LEU A 428 -10.46 7.34 -15.70
N ALA A 429 -11.76 7.61 -15.92
CA ALA A 429 -12.69 7.95 -14.85
C ALA A 429 -12.85 6.82 -13.83
N ASN A 430 -12.84 5.55 -14.27
CA ASN A 430 -12.86 4.40 -13.37
C ASN A 430 -11.57 4.32 -12.53
N GLU A 431 -10.41 4.53 -13.15
CA GLU A 431 -9.13 4.54 -12.45
C GLU A 431 -9.01 5.70 -11.46
N LEU A 432 -9.50 6.89 -11.81
CA LEU A 432 -9.53 8.03 -10.91
C LEU A 432 -10.36 7.76 -9.65
N ARG A 433 -11.46 7.02 -9.77
CA ARG A 433 -12.30 6.62 -8.63
C ARG A 433 -11.62 5.56 -7.76
N ASN A 434 -10.98 4.56 -8.37
CA ASN A 434 -10.43 3.41 -7.65
C ASN A 434 -9.01 3.66 -7.08
N ASN A 435 -8.25 4.58 -7.67
CA ASN A 435 -6.85 4.86 -7.36
C ASN A 435 -6.61 6.36 -7.06
N ALA A 436 -7.58 7.02 -6.42
CA ALA A 436 -7.62 8.48 -6.30
C ALA A 436 -6.39 9.08 -5.58
N CYS A 437 -5.89 8.42 -4.54
CA CYS A 437 -4.68 8.86 -3.83
C CYS A 437 -3.42 8.72 -4.69
N LYS A 438 -3.22 7.54 -5.30
CA LYS A 438 -2.08 7.25 -6.19
C LYS A 438 -1.96 8.27 -7.33
N LEU A 439 -3.05 8.51 -8.07
CA LEU A 439 -3.03 9.46 -9.20
C LEU A 439 -2.82 10.90 -8.73
N ALA A 440 -3.38 11.28 -7.58
CA ALA A 440 -3.15 12.61 -7.02
C ALA A 440 -1.67 12.82 -6.62
N LYS A 441 -1.04 11.83 -5.96
CA LYS A 441 0.38 11.89 -5.59
C LYS A 441 1.28 12.08 -6.82
N TRP A 442 1.08 11.28 -7.87
CA TRP A 442 1.84 11.43 -9.12
C TRP A 442 1.65 12.78 -9.78
N THR A 443 0.43 13.33 -9.73
CA THR A 443 0.15 14.64 -10.29
C THR A 443 0.87 15.74 -9.50
N VAL A 444 0.85 15.67 -8.16
CA VAL A 444 1.60 16.60 -7.30
C VAL A 444 3.09 16.51 -7.57
N GLN A 445 3.68 15.31 -7.64
CA GLN A 445 5.10 15.13 -7.97
C GLN A 445 5.45 15.80 -9.32
N ALA A 446 4.64 15.56 -10.36
CA ALA A 446 4.87 16.16 -11.67
C ALA A 446 4.76 17.69 -11.65
N VAL A 447 3.83 18.26 -10.87
CA VAL A 447 3.69 19.72 -10.69
C VAL A 447 4.86 20.29 -9.90
N LEU A 448 5.28 19.67 -8.79
CA LEU A 448 6.41 20.13 -7.98
C LEU A 448 7.71 20.12 -8.77
N ALA A 449 7.95 19.06 -9.55
CA ALA A 449 9.10 18.97 -10.44
C ALA A 449 9.09 20.02 -11.57
N GLY A 450 7.92 20.55 -11.93
CA GLY A 450 7.76 21.40 -13.11
C GLY A 450 7.89 20.59 -14.41
N SER A 451 7.34 19.36 -14.43
CA SER A 451 7.34 18.53 -15.63
C SER A 451 6.41 19.12 -16.70
N ASP A 452 6.85 19.16 -17.96
CA ASP A 452 6.02 19.63 -19.07
C ASP A 452 4.86 18.67 -19.37
N GLN A 453 5.10 17.37 -19.22
CA GLN A 453 4.12 16.32 -19.47
C GLN A 453 4.18 15.23 -18.39
N LEU A 454 3.00 14.75 -18.00
CA LEU A 454 2.79 13.51 -17.29
C LEU A 454 2.32 12.45 -18.32
N LYS A 455 3.13 11.42 -18.55
CA LYS A 455 2.79 10.26 -19.39
C LYS A 455 2.33 9.10 -18.52
N LEU A 456 1.14 8.58 -18.83
CA LEU A 456 0.54 7.42 -18.20
C LEU A 456 0.57 6.22 -19.16
N GLY A 457 1.16 5.11 -18.71
CA GLY A 457 1.07 3.81 -19.35
C GLY A 457 -0.14 3.02 -18.87
N TYR A 458 -0.79 2.28 -19.77
CA TYR A 458 -1.82 1.31 -19.42
C TYR A 458 -1.26 -0.10 -19.56
N VAL A 459 -0.94 -0.74 -18.44
CA VAL A 459 -0.37 -2.09 -18.38
C VAL A 459 -1.38 -3.07 -17.79
N SER A 460 -1.60 -4.20 -18.45
CA SER A 460 -2.53 -5.24 -17.99
C SER A 460 -1.83 -6.60 -17.92
N ARG A 461 -2.23 -7.46 -16.97
CA ARG A 461 -1.82 -8.88 -16.98
C ARG A 461 -2.23 -9.53 -18.31
N ILE A 462 -1.46 -10.50 -18.81
CA ILE A 462 -1.86 -11.29 -19.99
C ILE A 462 -3.06 -12.17 -19.67
N ASN A 463 -3.00 -12.84 -18.52
CA ASN A 463 -4.09 -13.62 -17.96
C ASN A 463 -4.35 -13.08 -16.54
N PRO A 464 -5.60 -12.76 -16.15
CA PRO A 464 -5.89 -12.22 -14.82
C PRO A 464 -5.34 -13.05 -13.65
N ARG A 465 -5.14 -14.35 -13.84
CA ARG A 465 -4.59 -15.28 -12.84
C ARG A 465 -3.06 -15.38 -12.83
N ASP A 466 -2.38 -14.78 -13.80
CA ASP A 466 -0.92 -14.83 -13.96
C ASP A 466 -0.34 -13.43 -13.75
N HIS A 467 0.23 -13.19 -12.57
CA HIS A 467 0.84 -11.91 -12.19
C HIS A 467 2.30 -11.78 -12.68
N SER A 468 2.83 -12.78 -13.40
CA SER A 468 4.23 -12.79 -13.83
C SER A 468 4.47 -12.15 -15.20
N ARG A 469 3.40 -11.96 -16.00
CA ARG A 469 3.49 -11.46 -17.37
C ARG A 469 2.46 -10.37 -17.65
N HIS A 470 2.95 -9.27 -18.21
CA HIS A 470 2.18 -8.07 -18.49
C HIS A 470 2.37 -7.59 -19.93
N VAL A 471 1.39 -6.83 -20.42
CA VAL A 471 1.42 -6.18 -21.73
C VAL A 471 1.02 -4.72 -21.61
N ILE A 472 1.65 -3.88 -22.41
CA ILE A 472 1.34 -2.47 -22.58
C ILE A 472 0.23 -2.37 -23.63
N LEU A 473 -0.92 -1.84 -23.21
CA LEU A 473 -2.11 -1.65 -24.05
C LEU A 473 -2.15 -0.26 -24.70
N GLY A 474 -1.38 0.70 -24.20
CA GLY A 474 -1.25 2.03 -24.76
C GLY A 474 -0.68 3.04 -23.78
N THR A 475 -0.48 4.26 -24.25
CA THR A 475 -0.02 5.39 -23.45
C THR A 475 -0.94 6.59 -23.62
N GLN A 476 -0.96 7.48 -22.63
CA GLN A 476 -1.66 8.76 -22.69
C GLN A 476 -0.78 9.85 -22.08
N GLN A 477 -0.89 11.07 -22.60
CA GLN A 477 -0.12 12.22 -22.11
C GLN A 477 -1.06 13.32 -21.63
N PHE A 478 -0.64 14.03 -20.59
CA PHE A 478 -1.34 15.17 -20.02
C PHE A 478 -0.35 16.24 -19.59
N LYS A 479 -0.76 17.50 -19.61
CA LYS A 479 -0.03 18.52 -18.84
C LYS A 479 -0.41 18.39 -17.35
N PRO A 480 0.55 18.44 -16.41
CA PRO A 480 0.24 18.21 -14.99
C PRO A 480 -0.83 19.16 -14.41
N HIS A 481 -0.80 20.46 -14.74
CA HIS A 481 -1.80 21.42 -14.27
C HIS A 481 -3.21 21.19 -14.84
N GLU A 482 -3.30 20.80 -16.12
CA GLU A 482 -4.58 20.44 -16.75
C GLU A 482 -5.13 19.15 -16.11
N PHE A 483 -4.26 18.16 -15.85
CA PHE A 483 -4.64 16.91 -15.19
C PHE A 483 -5.06 17.13 -13.73
N ALA A 484 -4.35 17.97 -12.97
CA ALA A 484 -4.74 18.35 -11.61
C ALA A 484 -6.17 18.89 -11.56
N THR A 485 -6.55 19.72 -12.52
CA THR A 485 -7.92 20.25 -12.66
C THR A 485 -8.93 19.13 -12.97
N GLN A 486 -8.60 18.21 -13.90
CA GLN A 486 -9.48 17.07 -14.24
C GLN A 486 -9.73 16.13 -13.06
N ILE A 487 -8.74 15.95 -12.17
CA ILE A 487 -8.85 15.07 -11.00
C ILE A 487 -9.34 15.81 -9.74
N ASN A 488 -9.83 17.05 -9.89
CA ASN A 488 -10.30 17.92 -8.81
C ASN A 488 -9.25 18.13 -7.69
N LEU A 489 -7.97 18.25 -8.06
CA LEU A 489 -6.87 18.55 -7.16
C LEU A 489 -6.56 20.05 -7.21
N SER A 490 -6.80 20.74 -6.10
CA SER A 490 -6.43 22.14 -5.93
C SER A 490 -5.04 22.24 -5.32
N MET A 491 -4.11 22.88 -6.02
CA MET A 491 -2.77 23.14 -5.48
C MET A 491 -2.80 24.10 -4.28
N ASP A 492 -3.73 25.06 -4.24
CA ASP A 492 -3.89 25.95 -3.10
C ASP A 492 -4.28 25.16 -1.83
N ASN A 493 -5.15 24.15 -1.96
CA ASN A 493 -5.48 23.26 -0.84
C ASN A 493 -4.29 22.39 -0.44
N ALA A 494 -3.57 21.82 -1.41
CA ALA A 494 -2.37 21.03 -1.17
C ALA A 494 -1.31 21.81 -0.37
N TRP A 495 -1.01 23.05 -0.80
CA TRP A 495 -0.12 23.96 -0.09
C TRP A 495 -0.66 24.34 1.29
N GLY A 496 -1.96 24.59 1.42
CA GLY A 496 -2.60 24.90 2.70
C GLY A 496 -2.45 23.77 3.73
N ILE A 497 -2.59 22.50 3.31
CA ILE A 497 -2.38 21.33 4.16
C ILE A 497 -0.93 21.25 4.62
N LEU A 498 0.02 21.36 3.68
CA LEU A 498 1.46 21.31 3.99
C LEU A 498 1.86 22.39 5.00
N ARG A 499 1.38 23.63 4.81
CA ARG A 499 1.68 24.74 5.72
C ARG A 499 1.12 24.57 7.10
N CYS A 500 -0.12 24.08 7.22
CA CYS A 500 -0.70 23.80 8.52
C CYS A 500 0.19 22.83 9.32
N ILE A 501 0.75 21.81 8.68
CA ILE A 501 1.65 20.85 9.33
C ILE A 501 2.98 21.50 9.70
N ILE A 502 3.61 22.25 8.77
CA ILE A 502 4.86 22.97 9.04
C ILE A 502 4.71 23.93 10.23
N ASP A 503 3.63 24.73 10.25
CA ASP A 503 3.38 25.71 11.31
C ASP A 503 3.12 25.05 12.68
N LEU A 504 2.54 23.84 12.69
CA LEU A 504 2.35 23.06 13.92
C LEU A 504 3.68 22.57 14.47
N VAL A 505 4.55 22.04 13.61
CA VAL A 505 5.88 21.52 13.99
C VAL A 505 6.83 22.65 14.38
N MET A 506 6.83 23.78 13.66
CA MET A 506 7.67 24.95 13.99
C MET A 506 7.41 25.51 15.39
N LYS A 507 6.20 25.34 15.93
CA LYS A 507 5.85 25.76 17.30
C LYS A 507 6.33 24.80 18.38
N GLN A 508 6.74 23.58 18.01
CA GLN A 508 7.22 22.59 18.97
C GLN A 508 8.70 22.82 19.31
N LYS A 509 9.14 22.11 20.34
CA LYS A 509 10.56 22.05 20.71
C LYS A 509 11.35 21.28 19.65
N ASP A 510 12.66 21.26 19.80
CA ASP A 510 13.50 20.38 18.99
C ASP A 510 13.28 18.92 19.43
N GLY A 511 13.34 17.99 18.48
CA GLY A 511 13.05 16.57 18.69
C GLY A 511 12.46 15.89 17.46
N LYS A 512 12.15 14.59 17.60
CA LYS A 512 11.49 13.78 16.57
C LYS A 512 9.96 13.77 16.75
N TYR A 513 9.26 13.88 15.63
CA TYR A 513 7.81 13.83 15.53
C TYR A 513 7.38 12.79 14.51
N LEU A 514 6.15 12.28 14.64
CA LEU A 514 5.56 11.39 13.65
C LEU A 514 4.18 11.88 13.25
N ILE A 515 3.99 12.12 11.95
CA ILE A 515 2.66 12.32 11.39
C ILE A 515 2.17 11.00 10.78
N MET A 516 0.96 10.56 11.14
CA MET A 516 0.41 9.32 10.62
C MET A 516 -1.08 9.43 10.27
N LYS A 517 -1.50 8.68 9.26
CA LYS A 517 -2.91 8.47 8.92
C LYS A 517 -3.47 7.27 9.68
N ASP A 518 -4.54 7.48 10.44
CA ASP A 518 -5.28 6.41 11.12
C ASP A 518 -5.78 5.38 10.10
N PRO A 519 -5.55 4.07 10.28
CA PRO A 519 -5.92 3.05 9.29
C PRO A 519 -7.43 2.94 9.03
N ASN A 520 -8.28 3.30 10.00
CA ASN A 520 -9.71 3.03 9.95
C ASN A 520 -10.57 4.30 10.04
N LYS A 521 -9.98 5.46 10.35
CA LYS A 521 -10.67 6.76 10.43
C LYS A 521 -10.08 7.77 9.44
N PRO A 522 -10.89 8.70 8.89
CA PRO A 522 -10.44 9.76 7.99
C PRO A 522 -9.81 10.93 8.76
N ILE A 523 -8.76 10.64 9.53
CA ILE A 523 -8.04 11.60 10.38
C ILE A 523 -6.52 11.35 10.29
N ILE A 524 -5.74 12.41 10.41
CA ILE A 524 -4.29 12.35 10.60
C ILE A 524 -3.95 12.83 12.01
N ARG A 525 -2.91 12.26 12.60
CA ARG A 525 -2.43 12.61 13.95
C ARG A 525 -0.95 12.96 13.90
N LEU A 526 -0.57 13.98 14.65
CA LEU A 526 0.82 14.35 14.90
C LEU A 526 1.20 13.93 16.32
N TYR A 527 2.24 13.11 16.44
CA TYR A 527 2.79 12.61 17.70
C TYR A 527 4.17 13.21 17.98
N ASP A 528 4.42 13.53 19.25
CA ASP A 528 5.74 13.69 19.83
C ASP A 528 6.27 12.30 20.20
N ILE A 529 7.45 11.94 19.71
CA ILE A 529 8.03 10.61 19.90
C ILE A 529 9.44 10.73 20.50
N PRO A 530 9.87 9.78 21.35
CA PRO A 530 11.25 9.75 21.81
C PRO A 530 12.25 9.72 20.65
N ASP A 531 13.39 10.40 20.78
CA ASP A 531 14.39 10.49 19.71
C ASP A 531 14.91 9.11 19.26
N ASN A 532 14.94 8.13 20.16
CA ASN A 532 15.44 6.78 19.88
C ASN A 532 14.36 5.82 19.35
N THR A 533 13.16 6.31 18.99
CA THR A 533 12.00 5.44 18.65
C THR A 533 12.27 4.49 17.47
N PHE A 534 13.09 4.91 16.51
CA PHE A 534 13.41 4.16 15.29
C PHE A 534 14.90 3.82 15.16
N ASP A 535 15.69 4.12 16.20
CA ASP A 535 17.07 3.68 16.24
C ASP A 535 17.01 2.18 16.60
N SER A 536 17.55 1.31 15.75
CA SER A 536 17.69 -0.10 16.08
C SER A 536 18.55 -0.23 17.34
N ASP A 537 18.06 -0.93 18.36
CA ASP A 537 18.86 -1.30 19.53
C ASP A 537 19.96 -2.29 19.08
N ASP A 538 21.03 -1.79 18.46
CA ASP A 538 22.23 -2.54 18.05
C ASP A 538 23.09 -2.92 19.28
N SER A 539 22.47 -3.39 20.37
CA SER A 539 23.18 -3.73 21.61
C SER A 539 22.80 -5.06 22.26
N ASP A 540 22.10 -5.96 21.56
CA ASP A 540 22.05 -7.38 21.94
C ASP A 540 22.94 -8.21 20.99
N ASP A 541 24.21 -8.32 21.40
CA ASP A 541 25.21 -9.24 20.87
C ASP A 541 24.72 -10.69 20.93
N GLY A 542 24.57 -11.31 19.76
CA GLY A 542 24.43 -12.74 19.60
C GLY A 542 25.14 -13.17 18.31
N GLU A 543 26.43 -13.53 18.43
CA GLU A 543 27.23 -14.14 17.35
C GLU A 543 26.45 -15.30 16.71
N GLY A 544 26.07 -15.16 15.43
CA GLY A 544 25.39 -16.23 14.70
C GLY A 544 24.79 -15.80 13.37
N ASP A 545 25.56 -16.10 12.32
CA ASP A 545 25.17 -16.24 10.91
C ASP A 545 25.33 -14.99 10.02
N ASP A 546 26.27 -15.14 9.09
CA ASP A 546 26.62 -14.21 8.02
C ASP A 546 25.46 -14.14 7.01
N GLY A 547 24.42 -13.35 7.33
CA GLY A 547 23.28 -13.07 6.45
C GLY A 547 23.41 -11.70 5.81
N GLU A 548 23.62 -11.69 4.49
CA GLU A 548 23.74 -10.52 3.61
C GLU A 548 22.88 -9.31 4.03
N GLY A 549 23.55 -8.17 4.26
CA GLY A 549 22.91 -6.90 4.54
C GLY A 549 21.85 -6.57 3.48
N PHE A 550 20.70 -6.09 3.95
CA PHE A 550 19.53 -5.75 3.16
C PHE A 550 19.84 -4.65 2.13
N GLN A 551 20.36 -5.03 0.96
CA GLN A 551 20.26 -4.25 -0.25
C GLN A 551 18.84 -4.43 -0.79
N GLN A 552 18.09 -3.33 -0.98
CA GLN A 552 16.82 -3.33 -1.73
C GLN A 552 17.08 -3.62 -3.21
N VAL A 553 17.51 -4.84 -3.52
CA VAL A 553 17.40 -5.43 -4.84
C VAL A 553 16.17 -6.32 -4.75
N TYR A 554 15.08 -5.89 -5.37
CA TYR A 554 13.94 -6.79 -5.57
C TYR A 554 14.37 -7.89 -6.54
N ASN A 555 14.99 -8.94 -6.01
CA ASN A 555 15.47 -10.07 -6.78
C ASN A 555 14.26 -10.96 -7.13
N TYR A 556 13.57 -10.64 -8.22
CA TYR A 556 12.46 -11.44 -8.75
C TYR A 556 12.95 -12.66 -9.53
N ALA A 557 13.65 -13.58 -8.87
CA ALA A 557 14.08 -14.85 -9.46
C ALA A 557 14.12 -15.99 -8.43
N ASN A 558 13.09 -16.85 -8.43
CA ASN A 558 13.23 -18.32 -8.41
C ASN A 558 11.89 -19.02 -8.16
N ASN A 559 11.38 -19.65 -9.21
CA ASN A 559 10.82 -21.01 -9.18
C ASN A 559 10.42 -21.41 -10.59
N SER A 560 11.42 -21.71 -11.42
CA SER A 560 11.23 -22.64 -12.54
C SER A 560 12.14 -23.84 -12.27
N ASN A 561 11.50 -24.94 -11.88
CA ASN A 561 12.12 -26.24 -11.75
C ASN A 561 12.81 -26.60 -13.06
N LYS A 562 14.09 -26.95 -12.97
CA LYS A 562 14.82 -27.72 -13.98
C LYS A 562 14.09 -29.05 -14.21
N ILE A 563 13.65 -29.27 -15.45
CA ILE A 563 13.92 -30.49 -16.21
C ILE A 563 14.64 -30.03 -17.47
#